data_AF-A0A0R1WQU3-F1
#
_entry.id   AF-A0A0R1WQU3-F1
#
_cell.length_a   1.000
_cell.length_b   1.000
_cell.length_c   1.000
_cell.angle_alpha   90.00
_cell.angle_beta   90.00
_cell.angle_gamma   90.00
#
_symmetry.space_group_name_H-M   'P 1'
#
loop_
_entity.id
_entity.type
_entity.pdbx_description
1 polymer ?
#
loop_
_entity_poly.entity_id
_entity_poly.type
_entity_poly.pdbx_seq_one_letter_code
_entity_poly.pdbx_strand_id
1 'polypeptide(L)'
;MGQRTADRPNYCKKCGQPYPWTSLIISTVIELLDLDEEVSDQDKTLIKSAIPDLLVDTPQTKLAEAKFKKGFSKVSILVKDSLYNLLVDVLSDTVKKSIFPN
;
A
#
# COMPACT_ATOMS: atom_id res chain seq x y z
N MET A 1 -14.44 -27.48 -7.38
CA MET A 1 -15.19 -26.21 -7.48
C MET A 1 -14.18 -25.10 -7.67
N GLY A 2 -14.02 -24.58 -8.88
CA GLY A 2 -12.99 -23.60 -9.19
C GLY A 2 -13.34 -22.23 -8.61
N GLN A 3 -12.50 -21.72 -7.71
CA GLN A 3 -12.62 -20.35 -7.22
C GLN A 3 -12.44 -19.40 -8.41
N ARG A 4 -13.53 -18.76 -8.82
CA ARG A 4 -13.45 -17.59 -9.71
C ARG A 4 -13.03 -16.41 -8.84
N THR A 5 -11.73 -16.31 -8.55
CA THR A 5 -11.13 -15.05 -8.09
C THR A 5 -11.16 -14.11 -9.28
N ALA A 6 -12.28 -13.42 -9.48
CA ALA A 6 -12.31 -12.32 -10.42
C ALA A 6 -11.37 -11.26 -9.86
N ASP A 7 -10.12 -11.23 -10.35
CA ASP A 7 -9.13 -10.22 -10.00
C ASP A 7 -9.75 -8.85 -10.24
N ARG A 8 -10.10 -8.20 -9.14
CA ARG A 8 -10.72 -6.89 -9.16
C ARG A 8 -9.61 -5.89 -9.49
N PRO A 9 -9.59 -5.25 -10.67
CA PRO A 9 -8.48 -4.40 -11.07
C PRO A 9 -8.39 -3.19 -10.14
N ASN A 10 -7.23 -2.83 -9.61
CA ASN A 10 -7.13 -1.65 -8.71
C ASN A 10 -7.37 -0.31 -9.45
N TYR A 11 -7.05 -0.27 -10.74
CA TYR A 11 -7.14 0.94 -11.55
C TYR A 11 -7.90 0.69 -12.85
N CYS A 12 -8.62 1.71 -13.31
CA CYS A 12 -9.34 1.68 -14.57
C CYS A 12 -8.37 1.58 -15.74
N LYS A 13 -8.47 0.52 -16.53
CA LYS A 13 -7.62 0.30 -17.72
C LYS A 13 -7.81 1.36 -18.81
N LYS A 14 -8.91 2.12 -18.78
CA LYS A 14 -9.25 3.13 -19.80
C LYS A 14 -8.75 4.54 -19.45
N CYS A 15 -8.87 4.95 -18.19
CA CYS A 15 -8.50 6.31 -17.75
C CYS A 15 -7.36 6.36 -16.73
N GLY A 16 -6.90 5.22 -16.20
CA GLY A 16 -5.83 5.15 -15.21
C GLY A 16 -6.21 5.61 -13.80
N GLN A 17 -7.48 5.94 -13.54
CA GLN A 17 -7.93 6.34 -12.21
C GLN A 17 -8.15 5.14 -11.29
N PRO A 18 -7.91 5.28 -9.97
CA PRO A 18 -8.21 4.24 -9.00
C PRO A 18 -9.72 4.00 -8.95
N TYR A 19 -10.12 2.73 -8.80
CA TYR A 19 -11.52 2.42 -8.53
C TYR A 19 -11.92 2.83 -7.10
N PRO A 20 -13.24 2.86 -6.77
CA PRO A 20 -13.70 3.30 -5.44
C PRO A 20 -13.08 2.52 -4.28
N TRP A 21 -12.92 1.20 -4.39
CA TRP A 21 -12.29 0.39 -3.33
C TRP A 21 -10.81 0.72 -3.16
N THR A 22 -10.08 0.94 -4.25
CA THR A 22 -8.66 1.32 -4.21
C THR A 22 -8.49 2.71 -3.62
N SER A 23 -9.37 3.65 -3.99
CA SER A 23 -9.38 5.00 -3.41
C SER A 23 -9.65 4.96 -1.90
N LEU A 24 -10.60 4.11 -1.48
CA LEU A 24 -10.91 3.92 -0.06
C LEU A 24 -9.74 3.32 0.71
N ILE A 25 -9.05 2.32 0.16
CA ILE A 25 -7.86 1.75 0.80
C ILE A 25 -6.76 2.80 0.94
N ILE A 26 -6.52 3.60 -0.10
CA ILE A 26 -5.53 4.68 -0.07
C ILE A 26 -5.89 5.71 1.03
N SER A 27 -7.14 6.16 1.10
CA SER A 27 -7.55 7.14 2.12
C SER A 27 -7.45 6.56 3.54
N THR A 28 -7.92 5.33 3.75
CA THR A 28 -7.85 4.67 5.07
C THR A 28 -6.40 4.47 5.53
N VAL A 29 -5.50 4.09 4.62
CA VAL A 29 -4.06 3.98 4.93
C VAL A 29 -3.47 5.34 5.33
N ILE A 30 -3.83 6.41 4.61
CA ILE A 30 -3.37 7.77 4.93
C ILE A 30 -3.84 8.18 6.32
N GLU A 31 -5.12 7.97 6.62
CA GLU A 31 -5.71 8.30 7.93
C GLU A 31 -5.04 7.50 9.06
N LEU A 32 -4.85 6.19 8.88
CA LEU A 32 -4.16 5.35 9.88
C LEU A 32 -2.73 5.81 10.15
N LEU A 33 -2.00 6.23 9.12
CA LEU A 33 -0.66 6.80 9.27
C LEU A 33 -0.69 8.13 10.02
N ASP A 34 -1.73 8.93 9.81
CA ASP A 34 -1.85 10.23 10.46
C ASP A 34 -2.17 10.10 11.95
N LEU A 35 -2.82 9.01 12.38
CA LEU A 35 -3.00 8.67 13.80
C LEU A 35 -1.69 8.36 14.53
N ASP A 36 -0.62 8.01 13.80
CA ASP A 36 0.68 7.71 14.41
C ASP A 36 1.46 9.00 14.67
N GLU A 37 1.20 9.66 15.79
CA GLU A 37 1.84 10.94 16.17
C GLU A 37 3.36 10.80 16.39
N GLU A 38 3.86 9.60 16.66
CA GLU A 38 5.28 9.33 16.91
C GLU A 38 6.11 9.28 15.61
N VAL A 39 5.46 9.10 14.46
CA VAL A 39 6.12 9.05 13.15
C VAL A 39 6.27 10.44 12.57
N SER A 40 7.47 10.78 12.08
CA SER A 40 7.73 12.06 11.45
C SER A 40 6.90 12.26 10.16
N ASP A 41 6.50 13.50 9.87
CA ASP A 41 5.79 13.84 8.63
C ASP A 41 6.56 13.43 7.37
N GLN A 42 7.89 13.47 7.44
CA GLN A 42 8.76 13.01 6.35
C GLN A 42 8.58 11.50 6.11
N ASP A 43 8.54 10.69 7.17
CA ASP A 43 8.37 9.25 7.06
C ASP A 43 6.94 8.88 6.65
N LYS A 44 5.92 9.59 7.16
CA LYS A 44 4.53 9.49 6.67
C LYS A 44 4.48 9.77 5.17
N THR A 45 5.13 10.82 4.71
CA THR A 45 5.18 11.21 3.28
C THR A 45 5.84 10.14 2.41
N LEU A 46 6.90 9.48 2.89
CA LEU A 46 7.54 8.37 2.18
C LEU A 46 6.55 7.22 1.93
N ILE A 47 5.75 6.88 2.94
CA ILE A 47 4.76 5.81 2.82
C ILE A 47 3.62 6.26 1.89
N LYS A 48 3.02 7.43 2.14
CA LYS A 48 1.90 7.96 1.35
C LYS A 48 2.23 8.06 -0.14
N SER A 49 3.43 8.54 -0.47
CA SER A 49 3.89 8.67 -1.87
C SER A 49 4.21 7.34 -2.54
N ALA A 50 4.46 6.27 -1.79
CA ALA A 50 4.77 4.95 -2.34
C ALA A 50 3.52 4.14 -2.71
N ILE A 51 2.39 4.34 -2.01
CA ILE A 51 1.21 3.48 -2.13
C ILE A 51 0.71 3.35 -3.59
N PRO A 52 0.54 4.43 -4.37
CA PRO A 52 0.02 4.29 -5.74
C PRO A 52 0.88 3.36 -6.62
N ASP A 53 2.21 3.48 -6.51
CA ASP A 53 3.19 2.70 -7.26
C ASP A 53 3.39 1.28 -6.72
N LEU A 54 2.93 0.99 -5.51
CA LEU A 54 2.88 -0.36 -4.95
C LEU A 54 1.64 -1.13 -5.42
N LEU A 55 0.56 -0.41 -5.73
CA LEU A 55 -0.71 -0.99 -6.20
C LEU A 55 -0.74 -1.24 -7.71
N VAL A 56 0.20 -0.62 -8.43
CA VAL A 56 0.39 -0.77 -9.87
C VAL A 56 1.84 -1.17 -10.10
N ASP A 57 2.09 -2.39 -10.57
CA ASP A 57 3.44 -2.86 -10.90
C ASP A 57 4.02 -2.04 -12.07
N THR A 58 4.73 -0.95 -11.75
CA THR A 58 5.39 -0.05 -12.68
C THR A 58 6.91 -0.14 -12.52
N PRO A 59 7.72 0.45 -13.44
CA PRO A 59 9.16 0.58 -13.22
C PRO A 59 9.53 1.32 -11.93
N GLN A 60 8.62 2.12 -11.37
CA GLN A 60 8.81 2.85 -10.12
C GLN A 60 8.55 2.00 -8.87
N THR A 61 7.95 0.80 -9.00
CA THR A 61 7.61 -0.06 -7.87
C THR A 61 8.81 -0.39 -6.99
N LYS A 62 10.02 -0.58 -7.55
CA LYS A 62 11.23 -0.82 -6.73
C LYS A 62 11.62 0.38 -5.86
N LEU A 63 11.44 1.59 -6.37
CA LEU A 63 11.64 2.81 -5.59
C LEU A 63 10.55 2.95 -4.52
N ALA A 64 9.30 2.64 -4.89
CA ALA A 64 8.18 2.66 -3.96
C ALA A 64 8.36 1.65 -2.82
N GLU A 65 8.81 0.42 -3.11
CA GLU A 65 9.17 -0.59 -2.11
C GLU A 65 10.22 -0.05 -1.12
N ALA A 66 11.26 0.63 -1.62
CA ALA A 66 12.31 1.21 -0.78
C ALA A 66 11.78 2.36 0.10
N LYS A 67 10.99 3.28 -0.47
CA LYS A 67 10.36 4.39 0.28
C LYS A 67 9.43 3.85 1.36
N PHE A 68 8.57 2.90 1.00
CA PHE A 68 7.63 2.27 1.90
C PHE A 68 8.37 1.58 3.04
N LYS A 69 9.34 0.69 2.77
CA LYS A 69 10.15 0.02 3.82
C LYS A 69 10.81 1.02 4.76
N LYS A 70 11.39 2.10 4.21
CA LYS A 70 12.07 3.13 5.00
C LYS A 70 11.12 3.80 5.98
N GLY A 71 9.94 4.24 5.54
CA GLY A 71 8.95 4.85 6.43
C GLY A 71 8.30 3.82 7.35
N PHE A 72 7.83 2.70 6.79
CA PHE A 72 7.12 1.63 7.48
C PHE A 72 7.92 1.07 8.65
N SER A 73 9.25 0.96 8.56
CA SER A 73 10.08 0.48 9.68
C SER A 73 9.93 1.31 10.96
N LYS A 74 9.57 2.59 10.85
CA LYS A 74 9.44 3.54 11.96
C LYS A 74 8.01 3.66 12.51
N VAL A 75 7.03 3.11 11.80
CA VAL A 75 5.62 3.11 12.22
C VAL A 75 5.42 2.24 13.46
N SER A 76 4.51 2.62 14.34
CA SER A 76 4.10 1.84 15.50
C SER A 76 3.58 0.46 15.10
N ILE A 77 3.68 -0.53 15.99
CA ILE A 77 3.26 -1.91 15.70
C ILE A 77 1.75 -1.97 15.37
N LEU A 78 0.93 -1.23 16.12
CA LEU A 78 -0.51 -1.15 15.90
C LEU A 78 -0.87 -0.69 14.49
N VAL A 79 -0.20 0.37 14.02
CA VAL A 79 -0.46 0.91 12.67
C VAL A 79 0.13 -0.01 11.60
N LYS A 80 1.30 -0.63 11.84
CA LYS A 80 1.88 -1.65 10.94
C LYS A 80 0.90 -2.79 10.66
N ASP A 81 0.29 -3.36 11.71
CA ASP A 81 -0.66 -4.47 11.58
C ASP A 81 -1.91 -4.06 10.79
N SER A 82 -2.42 -2.86 11.07
CA SER A 82 -3.57 -2.31 10.37
C SER A 82 -3.28 -2.06 8.88
N LEU A 83 -2.11 -1.51 8.57
CA LEU A 83 -1.64 -1.31 7.20
C LEU A 83 -1.45 -2.62 6.44
N TYR A 84 -0.85 -3.63 7.09
CA TYR A 84 -0.68 -4.95 6.50
C TYR A 84 -2.03 -5.56 6.09
N ASN A 85 -3.00 -5.57 7.01
CA ASN A 85 -4.33 -6.12 6.75
C ASN A 85 -5.07 -5.43 5.60
N LEU A 86 -4.88 -4.12 5.42
CA LEU A 86 -5.50 -3.39 4.30
C LEU A 86 -4.79 -3.62 2.97
N LEU A 87 -3.46 -3.73 3.00
CA LEU A 87 -2.65 -3.76 1.78
C LEU A 87 -2.47 -5.18 1.22
N VAL A 88 -2.53 -6.22 2.05
CA VAL A 88 -2.29 -7.62 1.62
C VAL A 88 -3.27 -8.10 0.54
N ASP A 89 -4.48 -7.57 0.52
CA ASP A 89 -5.52 -7.95 -0.45
C ASP A 89 -5.38 -7.24 -1.81
N VAL A 90 -4.60 -6.15 -1.88
CA VAL A 90 -4.47 -5.33 -3.09
C VAL A 90 -3.08 -5.30 -3.68
N LEU A 91 -2.05 -5.64 -2.90
CA LEU A 91 -0.67 -5.72 -3.37
C LEU A 91 -0.42 -7.01 -4.14
N SER A 92 0.42 -6.90 -5.18
CA SER A 92 0.91 -8.08 -5.91
C SER A 92 1.72 -9.00 -5.00
N ASP A 93 1.75 -10.29 -5.30
CA ASP A 93 2.54 -11.26 -4.52
C ASP A 93 4.03 -10.90 -4.47
N THR A 94 4.54 -10.28 -5.53
CA THR A 94 5.92 -9.78 -5.60
C THR A 94 6.14 -8.66 -4.60
N VAL A 95 5.25 -7.67 -4.55
CA VAL A 95 5.36 -6.54 -3.64
C VAL A 95 5.21 -7.02 -2.19
N LYS A 96 4.23 -7.88 -1.90
CA LYS A 96 4.02 -8.47 -0.56
C LYS A 96 5.29 -9.14 -0.05
N LYS A 97 5.88 -10.04 -0.84
CA LYS A 97 7.14 -10.72 -0.47
C LYS A 97 8.32 -9.77 -0.31
N SER A 98 8.32 -8.65 -1.04
CA SER A 98 9.35 -7.64 -0.87
C SER A 98 9.19 -6.89 0.44
N ILE A 99 8.01 -6.33 0.74
CA ILE A 99 7.81 -5.39 1.86
C ILE A 99 7.39 -6.07 3.17
N PHE A 100 6.84 -7.28 3.11
CA PHE A 100 6.44 -8.12 4.25
C PHE A 100 7.15 -9.49 4.16
N PRO A 101 8.45 -9.59 4.47
CA PRO A 101 9.23 -10.82 4.26
C PRO A 101 8.96 -11.96 5.26
N ASN A 102 7.94 -11.88 6.12
CA ASN A 102 7.60 -12.90 7.13
C ASN A 102 6.16 -13.39 6.96
#